data_AF-A0A8B9R9H7-F1
#
_entry.id   AF-A0A8B9R9H7-F1
#
_cell.length_a   1.000
_cell.length_b   1.000
_cell.length_c   1.000
_cell.angle_alpha   90.00
_cell.angle_beta   90.00
_cell.angle_gamma   90.00
#
_symmetry.space_group_name_H-M   'P 1'
#
loop_
_entity.id
_entity.type
_entity.pdbx_description
1 polymer ?
#
loop_
_entity_poly.entity_id
_entity_poly.type
_entity_poly.pdbx_seq_one_letter_code
_entity_poly.pdbx_strand_id
1 'polypeptide(L)'
;MFWKFDLHTTSHIDQLLDKEDVTLRELMEEEDVLQECKAQNRRLLLFLSQDHCMQELVSLITEEPPSDLEEKTRFKFPNIACELLTSDVSLINDKLGGDESLLEKLYCFLEQDPPLNPLLASFFSKTIGNLIARKTEQVISFLRKKHNFISLVLNHIDASAMMDLLLRLISCVEPAPLRQEVLNWLNEERLIQRLTELMHTGRDEERQSNASQTLCDIIRLSRDQANQMPEAMEPDPLLAVLES
;
A
#
# COMPACT_ATOMS: atom_id res chain seq x y z
N MET A 1 -25.07 9.96 -42.53
CA MET A 1 -23.69 10.48 -42.42
C MET A 1 -23.38 10.63 -40.94
N PHE A 2 -22.64 9.65 -40.40
CA PHE A 2 -22.10 9.69 -39.05
C PHE A 2 -20.92 10.65 -39.07
N TRP A 3 -21.03 11.79 -38.38
CA TRP A 3 -19.88 12.64 -38.12
C TRP A 3 -19.05 11.96 -37.04
N LYS A 4 -18.01 11.23 -37.44
CA LYS A 4 -16.87 10.96 -36.55
C LYS A 4 -16.06 12.25 -36.51
N PHE A 5 -16.34 13.09 -35.53
CA PHE A 5 -15.34 14.04 -35.07
C PHE A 5 -14.30 13.23 -34.28
N ASP A 6 -13.29 12.72 -34.97
CA ASP A 6 -12.00 12.42 -34.33
C ASP A 6 -11.33 13.76 -34.03
N LEU A 7 -11.88 14.47 -33.04
CA LEU A 7 -11.15 15.52 -32.34
C LEU A 7 -10.20 14.77 -31.41
N HIS A 8 -9.05 14.36 -31.95
CA HIS A 8 -7.85 14.26 -31.12
C HIS A 8 -7.51 15.68 -30.66
N THR A 9 -8.27 16.18 -29.69
CA THR A 9 -7.81 17.27 -28.84
C THR A 9 -6.61 16.67 -28.12
N THR A 10 -5.41 16.92 -28.63
CA THR A 10 -4.16 16.51 -28.00
C THR A 10 -4.20 17.01 -26.58
N SER A 11 -4.19 16.08 -25.61
CA SER A 11 -4.28 16.44 -24.19
C SER A 11 -3.15 17.39 -23.83
N HIS A 12 -3.36 18.24 -22.82
CA HIS A 12 -2.30 19.15 -22.40
C HIS A 12 -1.08 18.37 -21.90
N ILE A 13 -1.31 17.22 -21.26
CA ILE A 13 -0.29 16.22 -20.92
C ILE A 13 0.52 15.78 -22.15
N ASP A 14 -0.13 15.44 -23.26
CA ASP A 14 0.59 15.02 -24.48
C ASP A 14 1.49 16.13 -25.02
N GLN A 15 1.04 17.39 -24.94
CA GLN A 15 1.82 18.57 -25.35
C GLN A 15 3.01 18.83 -24.42
N LEU A 16 2.85 18.61 -23.12
CA LEU A 16 3.96 18.68 -22.17
C LEU A 16 4.99 17.58 -22.45
N LEU A 17 4.52 16.38 -22.77
CA LEU A 17 5.37 15.24 -23.12
C LEU A 17 6.10 15.39 -24.47
N ASP A 18 5.79 16.42 -25.26
CA ASP A 18 6.56 16.79 -26.45
C ASP A 18 7.81 17.64 -26.10
N LYS A 19 7.91 18.18 -24.89
CA LYS A 19 9.10 18.90 -24.42
C LYS A 19 10.21 17.92 -24.06
N GLU A 20 11.45 18.22 -24.46
CA GLU A 20 12.60 17.34 -24.24
C GLU A 20 12.95 17.15 -22.75
N ASP A 21 12.73 18.18 -21.91
CA ASP A 21 13.13 18.21 -20.49
C ASP A 21 11.93 18.16 -19.52
N VAL A 22 10.80 17.58 -19.95
CA VAL A 22 9.61 17.48 -19.10
C VAL A 22 9.89 16.66 -17.84
N THR A 23 9.51 17.21 -16.69
CA THR A 23 9.70 16.56 -15.39
C THR A 23 8.43 15.90 -14.89
N LEU A 24 8.58 14.91 -14.01
CA LEU A 24 7.44 14.31 -13.30
C LEU A 24 6.63 15.37 -12.55
N ARG A 25 7.29 16.36 -11.94
CA ARG A 25 6.62 17.42 -11.17
C ARG A 25 5.75 18.30 -12.04
N GLU A 26 6.21 18.68 -13.22
CA GLU A 26 5.40 19.44 -14.19
C GLU A 26 4.14 18.66 -14.57
N LEU A 27 4.26 17.35 -14.86
CA LEU A 27 3.08 16.52 -15.14
C LEU A 27 2.14 16.41 -13.94
N MET A 28 2.66 16.28 -12.72
CA MET A 28 1.85 16.22 -11.51
C MET A 28 1.19 17.56 -11.14
N GLU A 29 1.63 18.67 -11.73
CA GLU A 29 0.97 19.96 -11.54
C GLU A 29 -0.35 20.08 -12.31
N GLU A 30 -0.46 19.34 -13.41
CA GLU A 30 -1.63 19.33 -14.29
C GLU A 30 -2.88 18.76 -13.62
N GLU A 31 -4.01 19.43 -13.81
CA GLU A 31 -5.27 19.07 -13.16
C GLU A 31 -5.84 17.74 -13.68
N ASP A 32 -5.52 17.37 -14.92
CA ASP A 32 -6.02 16.18 -15.60
C ASP A 32 -5.09 14.95 -15.45
N VAL A 33 -3.92 15.07 -14.79
CA VAL A 33 -2.92 13.96 -14.72
C VAL A 33 -3.50 12.66 -14.15
N LEU A 34 -4.32 12.74 -13.10
CA LEU A 34 -4.98 11.58 -12.50
C LEU A 34 -6.06 11.00 -13.41
N GLN A 35 -6.78 11.87 -14.13
CA GLN A 35 -7.82 11.45 -15.07
C GLN A 35 -7.18 10.77 -16.28
N GLU A 36 -6.16 11.36 -16.88
CA GLU A 36 -5.41 10.83 -18.03
C GLU A 36 -4.73 9.50 -17.68
N CYS A 37 -4.18 9.38 -16.48
CA CYS A 37 -3.63 8.11 -15.97
C CYS A 37 -4.72 7.03 -15.91
N LYS A 38 -5.88 7.34 -15.31
CA LYS A 38 -7.02 6.42 -15.21
C LYS A 38 -7.66 6.12 -16.58
N ALA A 39 -7.61 7.07 -17.51
CA ALA A 39 -8.02 6.91 -18.90
C ALA A 39 -7.01 6.11 -19.74
N GLN A 40 -5.92 5.64 -19.12
CA GLN A 40 -4.85 4.87 -19.75
C GLN A 40 -4.18 5.62 -20.92
N ASN A 41 -3.93 6.92 -20.77
CA ASN A 41 -3.12 7.66 -21.73
C ASN A 41 -1.74 6.99 -21.86
N ARG A 42 -1.50 6.38 -23.02
CA ARG A 42 -0.30 5.58 -23.27
C ARG A 42 0.99 6.38 -23.13
N ARG A 43 1.01 7.65 -23.55
CA ARG A 43 2.22 8.49 -23.47
C ARG A 43 2.55 8.78 -22.01
N LEU A 44 1.55 9.20 -21.24
CA LEU A 44 1.69 9.43 -19.80
C LEU A 44 2.13 8.17 -19.07
N LEU A 45 1.47 7.03 -19.32
CA LEU A 45 1.80 5.77 -18.65
C LEU A 45 3.23 5.30 -18.96
N LEU A 46 3.68 5.44 -20.20
CA LEU A 46 5.07 5.11 -20.58
C LEU A 46 6.09 6.02 -19.86
N PHE A 47 5.77 7.31 -19.71
CA PHE A 47 6.62 8.24 -18.97
C PHE A 47 6.64 7.90 -17.47
N LEU A 48 5.47 7.76 -16.83
CA LEU A 48 5.35 7.45 -15.40
C LEU A 48 6.04 6.13 -15.03
N SER A 49 6.04 5.15 -15.94
CA SER A 49 6.64 3.83 -15.70
C SER A 49 8.17 3.80 -15.87
N GLN A 50 8.79 4.92 -16.21
CA GLN A 50 10.26 5.03 -16.23
C GLN A 50 10.82 4.91 -14.82
N ASP A 51 12.01 4.31 -14.69
CA ASP A 51 12.61 3.98 -13.39
C ASP A 51 12.73 5.20 -12.48
N HIS A 52 13.24 6.33 -12.98
CA HIS A 52 13.40 7.55 -12.19
C HIS A 52 12.06 8.14 -11.73
N CYS A 53 11.02 8.08 -12.58
CA CYS A 53 9.67 8.55 -12.24
C CYS A 53 9.07 7.68 -11.13
N MET A 54 9.12 6.36 -11.27
CA MET A 54 8.62 5.45 -10.24
C MET A 54 9.38 5.60 -8.92
N GLN A 55 10.70 5.77 -8.98
CA GLN A 55 11.52 6.02 -7.80
C GLN A 55 11.14 7.32 -7.11
N GLU A 56 10.87 8.40 -7.86
CA GLU A 56 10.43 9.68 -7.31
C GLU A 56 9.00 9.58 -6.74
N LEU A 57 8.07 8.92 -7.43
CA LEU A 57 6.71 8.68 -6.92
C LEU A 57 6.73 7.92 -5.58
N VAL A 58 7.57 6.89 -5.45
CA VAL A 58 7.73 6.16 -4.19
C VAL A 58 8.33 7.07 -3.10
N SER A 59 9.39 7.84 -3.40
CA SER A 59 9.94 8.81 -2.44
C SER A 59 8.89 9.79 -1.94
N LEU A 60 8.03 10.30 -2.83
CA LEU A 60 6.99 11.27 -2.45
C LEU A 60 5.99 10.71 -1.43
N ILE A 61 5.84 9.38 -1.32
CA ILE A 61 4.94 8.76 -0.35
C ILE A 61 5.66 8.12 0.86
N THR A 62 6.99 8.07 0.87
CA THR A 62 7.79 7.47 1.95
C THR A 62 8.78 8.42 2.62
N GLU A 63 9.04 9.59 2.06
CA GLU A 63 9.98 10.58 2.59
C GLU A 63 9.25 11.87 2.94
N GLU A 64 9.56 12.44 4.10
CA GLU A 64 8.98 13.73 4.47
C GLU A 64 9.47 14.84 3.53
N PRO A 65 8.56 15.68 3.02
CA PRO A 65 8.96 16.78 2.16
C PRO A 65 9.77 17.81 2.97
N PRO A 66 10.76 18.48 2.34
CA PRO A 66 11.55 19.51 2.98
C PRO A 66 10.70 20.58 3.70
N SER A 67 11.13 20.99 4.90
CA SER A 67 10.37 21.90 5.77
C SER A 67 10.24 23.32 5.22
N ASP A 68 11.08 23.70 4.27
CA ASP A 68 11.09 24.98 3.58
C ASP A 68 10.08 25.07 2.43
N LEU A 69 9.47 23.94 2.03
CA LEU A 69 8.40 23.93 1.04
C LEU A 69 7.08 24.46 1.62
N GLU A 70 6.33 25.17 0.79
CA GLU A 70 4.98 25.63 1.13
C GLU A 70 4.10 24.45 1.55
N GLU A 71 3.36 24.62 2.66
CA GLU A 71 2.53 23.56 3.25
C GLU A 71 1.57 22.90 2.25
N LYS A 72 0.93 23.70 1.40
CA LYS A 72 0.05 23.20 0.33
C LYS A 72 0.77 22.23 -0.61
N THR A 73 2.02 22.55 -0.95
CA THR A 73 2.87 21.75 -1.83
C THR A 73 3.38 20.48 -1.15
N ARG A 74 3.69 20.57 0.15
CA ARG A 74 4.04 19.41 1.00
C ARG A 74 2.95 18.35 1.03
N PHE A 75 1.69 18.74 0.88
CA PHE A 75 0.57 17.80 0.79
C PHE A 75 0.19 17.43 -0.65
N LYS A 76 0.23 18.38 -1.60
CA LYS A 76 -0.23 18.16 -2.99
C LYS A 76 0.49 16.97 -3.65
N PHE A 77 1.82 16.99 -3.69
CA PHE A 77 2.57 15.99 -4.45
C PHE A 77 2.50 14.58 -3.85
N PRO A 78 2.67 14.36 -2.54
CA PRO A 78 2.46 13.05 -1.93
C PRO A 78 1.07 12.46 -2.18
N ASN A 79 0.02 13.31 -2.13
CA ASN A 79 -1.34 12.86 -2.44
C ASN A 79 -1.49 12.39 -3.90
N ILE A 80 -1.00 13.18 -4.86
CA ILE A 80 -1.05 12.82 -6.29
C ILE A 80 -0.21 11.56 -6.55
N ALA A 81 0.98 11.46 -5.95
CA ALA A 81 1.83 10.28 -6.09
C ALA A 81 1.14 9.03 -5.55
N CYS A 82 0.51 9.11 -4.36
CA CYS A 82 -0.26 8.01 -3.82
C CYS A 82 -1.43 7.61 -4.73
N GLU A 83 -2.18 8.57 -5.28
CA GLU A 83 -3.29 8.29 -6.21
C GLU A 83 -2.82 7.66 -7.53
N LEU A 84 -1.66 8.05 -8.05
CA LEU A 84 -1.05 7.44 -9.23
C LEU A 84 -0.61 6.00 -8.94
N LEU A 85 0.13 5.78 -7.84
CA LEU A 85 0.65 4.46 -7.46
C LEU A 85 -0.46 3.47 -7.04
N THR A 86 -1.59 3.99 -6.55
CA THR A 86 -2.76 3.18 -6.16
C THR A 86 -3.86 3.16 -7.21
N SER A 87 -3.57 3.67 -8.42
CA SER A 87 -4.50 3.62 -9.54
C SER A 87 -4.73 2.17 -10.00
N ASP A 88 -5.94 1.87 -10.49
CA ASP A 88 -6.24 0.57 -11.11
C ASP A 88 -5.72 0.50 -12.56
N VAL A 89 -4.43 0.79 -12.72
CA VAL A 89 -3.72 0.77 -14.00
C VAL A 89 -2.67 -0.33 -13.96
N SER A 90 -2.80 -1.31 -14.85
CA SER A 90 -1.92 -2.48 -14.86
C SER A 90 -0.45 -2.11 -15.01
N LEU A 91 -0.09 -1.20 -15.92
CA LEU A 91 1.31 -0.85 -16.17
C LEU A 91 2.04 -0.32 -14.92
N ILE A 92 1.36 0.53 -14.14
CA ILE A 92 1.91 1.08 -12.89
C ILE A 92 2.02 -0.02 -11.83
N ASN A 93 0.98 -0.83 -11.65
CA ASN A 93 0.98 -1.93 -10.69
C ASN A 93 2.00 -3.02 -11.05
N ASP A 94 2.16 -3.34 -12.34
CA ASP A 94 3.15 -4.28 -12.87
C ASP A 94 4.56 -3.79 -12.58
N LYS A 95 4.83 -2.50 -12.84
CA LYS A 95 6.13 -1.90 -12.57
C LYS A 95 6.43 -1.84 -11.07
N LEU A 96 5.48 -1.37 -10.25
CA LEU A 96 5.68 -1.21 -8.81
C LEU A 96 5.81 -2.55 -8.07
N GLY A 97 4.94 -3.52 -8.39
CA GLY A 97 4.95 -4.84 -7.75
C GLY A 97 5.95 -5.83 -8.34
N GLY A 98 6.45 -5.59 -9.55
CA GLY A 98 7.43 -6.44 -10.22
C GLY A 98 8.88 -6.01 -10.04
N ASP A 99 9.13 -4.79 -9.57
CA ASP A 99 10.47 -4.25 -9.36
C ASP A 99 10.86 -4.32 -7.88
N GLU A 100 11.76 -5.25 -7.56
CA GLU A 100 12.22 -5.48 -6.18
C GLU A 100 12.89 -4.24 -5.58
N SER A 101 13.49 -3.34 -6.40
CA SER A 101 14.09 -2.11 -5.89
C SER A 101 13.06 -1.09 -5.40
N LEU A 102 11.88 -1.03 -6.04
CA LEU A 102 10.78 -0.17 -5.61
C LEU A 102 10.10 -0.75 -4.36
N LEU A 103 9.93 -2.07 -4.30
CA LEU A 103 9.43 -2.76 -3.11
C LEU A 103 10.38 -2.59 -1.92
N GLU A 104 11.69 -2.66 -2.14
CA GLU A 104 12.70 -2.40 -1.11
C GLU A 104 12.58 -0.98 -0.57
N LYS A 105 12.43 0.00 -1.46
CA LYS A 105 12.27 1.40 -1.06
C LYS A 105 11.01 1.64 -0.24
N LEU A 106 9.88 1.03 -0.62
CA LEU A 106 8.67 1.02 0.20
C LEU A 106 8.94 0.38 1.56
N TYR A 107 9.62 -0.77 1.59
CA TYR A 107 9.96 -1.48 2.83
C TYR A 107 10.80 -0.63 3.78
N CYS A 108 11.81 0.09 3.28
CA CYS A 108 12.67 0.97 4.07
C CYS A 108 11.90 2.09 4.81
N PHE A 109 10.67 2.43 4.38
CA PHE A 109 9.81 3.34 5.15
C PHE A 109 9.52 2.80 6.56
N LEU A 110 9.33 1.48 6.70
CA LEU A 110 9.09 0.84 7.99
C LEU A 110 10.34 0.75 8.87
N GLU A 111 11.53 0.89 8.29
CA GLU A 111 12.81 0.87 9.02
C GLU A 111 13.14 2.21 9.70
N GLN A 112 12.36 3.26 9.43
CA GLN A 112 12.50 4.55 10.11
C GLN A 112 12.14 4.43 11.60
N ASP A 113 12.75 5.27 12.43
CA ASP A 113 12.45 5.33 13.85
C ASP A 113 11.01 5.85 14.09
N PRO A 114 10.25 5.29 15.05
CA PRO A 114 8.95 5.83 15.42
C PRO A 114 9.06 7.25 16.02
N PRO A 115 8.01 8.08 15.88
CA PRO A 115 6.78 7.81 15.15
C PRO A 115 6.93 8.09 13.65
N LEU A 116 6.23 7.31 12.83
CA LEU A 116 6.09 7.63 11.40
C LEU A 116 5.15 8.82 11.21
N ASN A 117 5.37 9.57 10.13
CA ASN A 117 4.42 10.59 9.71
C ASN A 117 3.04 9.95 9.42
N PRO A 118 1.95 10.35 10.09
CA PRO A 118 0.65 9.69 9.93
C PRO A 118 0.11 9.72 8.50
N LEU A 119 0.38 10.79 7.75
CA LEU A 119 -0.03 10.90 6.36
C LEU A 119 0.74 9.92 5.47
N LEU A 120 2.07 9.90 5.58
CA LEU A 120 2.89 8.96 4.81
C LEU A 120 2.61 7.51 5.19
N ALA A 121 2.36 7.23 6.48
CA ALA A 121 1.91 5.92 6.93
C ALA A 121 0.60 5.49 6.25
N SER A 122 -0.35 6.42 6.09
CA SER A 122 -1.59 6.16 5.35
C SER A 122 -1.33 5.86 3.86
N PHE A 123 -0.43 6.60 3.19
CA PHE A 123 -0.08 6.37 1.79
C PHE A 123 0.68 5.07 1.59
N PHE A 124 1.63 4.75 2.47
CA PHE A 124 2.34 3.49 2.49
C PHE A 124 1.36 2.32 2.63
N SER A 125 0.50 2.35 3.65
CA SER A 125 -0.51 1.31 3.89
C SER A 125 -1.45 1.16 2.70
N LYS A 126 -1.94 2.28 2.14
CA LYS A 126 -2.77 2.28 0.93
C LYS A 126 -2.07 1.64 -0.26
N THR A 127 -0.81 2.01 -0.51
CA THR A 127 0.03 1.49 -1.60
C THR A 127 0.28 -0.01 -1.47
N ILE A 128 0.79 -0.47 -0.32
CA ILE A 128 1.04 -1.89 -0.10
C ILE A 128 -0.25 -2.69 -0.16
N GLY A 129 -1.35 -2.20 0.42
CA GLY A 129 -2.61 -2.94 0.33
C GLY A 129 -3.21 -2.97 -1.07
N ASN A 130 -3.04 -1.94 -1.90
CA ASN A 130 -3.39 -2.03 -3.32
C ASN A 130 -2.53 -3.09 -4.03
N LEU A 131 -1.23 -3.12 -3.74
CA LEU A 131 -0.33 -4.12 -4.27
C LEU A 131 -0.66 -5.54 -3.80
N ILE A 132 -1.10 -5.74 -2.55
CA ILE A 132 -1.60 -7.04 -2.07
C ILE A 132 -2.82 -7.48 -2.90
N ALA A 133 -3.70 -6.56 -3.30
CA ALA A 133 -4.87 -6.90 -4.11
C ALA A 133 -4.57 -7.11 -5.60
N ARG A 134 -3.56 -6.43 -6.16
CA ARG A 134 -3.27 -6.41 -7.61
C ARG A 134 -2.05 -7.23 -8.03
N LYS A 135 -1.14 -7.49 -7.08
CA LYS A 135 0.17 -8.15 -7.24
C LYS A 135 0.44 -9.10 -6.09
N THR A 136 -0.60 -9.84 -5.68
CA THR A 136 -0.64 -10.66 -4.46
C THR A 136 0.58 -11.56 -4.34
N GLU A 137 0.85 -12.40 -5.34
CA GLU A 137 1.94 -13.38 -5.28
C GLU A 137 3.31 -12.71 -5.15
N GLN A 138 3.58 -11.67 -5.94
CA GLN A 138 4.86 -10.97 -5.93
C GLN A 138 5.10 -10.29 -4.58
N VAL A 139 4.09 -9.59 -4.08
CA VAL A 139 4.18 -8.77 -2.86
C VAL A 139 4.24 -9.65 -1.63
N ILE A 140 3.40 -10.68 -1.53
CA ILE A 140 3.43 -11.63 -0.42
C ILE A 140 4.76 -12.39 -0.40
N SER A 141 5.27 -12.82 -1.56
CA SER A 141 6.59 -13.46 -1.67
C SER A 141 7.71 -12.53 -1.18
N PHE A 142 7.68 -11.25 -1.56
CA PHE A 142 8.64 -10.26 -1.08
C PHE A 142 8.54 -10.05 0.44
N LEU A 143 7.35 -9.81 0.98
CA LEU A 143 7.15 -9.53 2.41
C LEU A 143 7.55 -10.73 3.29
N ARG A 144 7.25 -11.97 2.87
CA ARG A 144 7.64 -13.19 3.60
C ARG A 144 9.16 -13.41 3.67
N LYS A 145 9.94 -12.88 2.73
CA LYS A 145 11.41 -12.89 2.80
C LYS A 145 11.96 -11.92 3.85
N LYS A 146 11.17 -10.93 4.26
CA LYS A 146 11.55 -9.92 5.26
C LYS A 146 11.18 -10.39 6.65
N HIS A 147 12.07 -11.16 7.29
CA HIS A 147 11.85 -11.72 8.64
C HIS A 147 11.43 -10.71 9.72
N ASN A 148 11.78 -9.43 9.57
CA ASN A 148 11.41 -8.39 10.53
C ASN A 148 10.14 -7.63 10.17
N PHE A 149 9.47 -7.95 9.06
CA PHE A 149 8.34 -7.16 8.56
C PHE A 149 7.23 -7.00 9.60
N ILE A 150 6.72 -8.09 10.18
CA ILE A 150 5.67 -8.02 11.22
C ILE A 150 6.16 -7.23 12.44
N SER A 151 7.44 -7.38 12.79
CA SER A 151 8.04 -6.60 13.87
C SER A 151 8.05 -5.11 13.62
N LEU A 152 8.39 -4.67 12.41
CA LEU A 152 8.39 -3.27 12.05
C LEU A 152 6.96 -2.70 11.99
N VAL A 153 6.01 -3.45 11.42
CA VAL A 153 4.59 -3.03 11.39
C VAL A 153 4.04 -2.85 12.81
N LEU A 154 4.32 -3.79 13.72
CA LEU A 154 3.91 -3.68 15.13
C LEU A 154 4.66 -2.56 15.87
N ASN A 155 5.90 -2.25 15.49
CA ASN A 155 6.65 -1.13 16.05
C ASN A 155 5.99 0.21 15.74
N HIS A 156 5.21 0.30 14.66
CA HIS A 156 4.53 1.50 14.20
C HIS A 156 3.00 1.46 14.35
N ILE A 157 2.48 0.57 15.21
CA ILE A 157 1.03 0.35 15.39
C ILE A 157 0.30 1.56 15.99
N ASP A 158 1.01 2.54 16.52
CA ASP A 158 0.47 3.86 16.88
C ASP A 158 -0.15 4.56 15.66
N ALA A 159 0.39 4.36 14.46
CA ALA A 159 -0.27 4.75 13.23
C ALA A 159 -1.36 3.74 12.85
N SER A 160 -2.64 4.13 12.92
CA SER A 160 -3.79 3.29 12.58
C SER A 160 -3.71 2.65 11.18
N ALA A 161 -3.00 3.29 10.25
CA ALA A 161 -2.68 2.75 8.93
C ALA A 161 -1.97 1.39 8.96
N MET A 162 -1.19 1.10 10.01
CA MET A 162 -0.52 -0.20 10.20
C MET A 162 -1.50 -1.30 10.60
N MET A 163 -2.55 -0.96 11.36
CA MET A 163 -3.64 -1.88 11.66
C MET A 163 -4.33 -2.29 10.36
N ASP A 164 -4.69 -1.32 9.52
CA ASP A 164 -5.31 -1.58 8.21
C ASP A 164 -4.45 -2.50 7.33
N LEU A 165 -3.13 -2.32 7.36
CA LEU A 165 -2.20 -3.16 6.60
C LEU A 165 -2.24 -4.61 7.09
N LEU A 166 -2.23 -4.85 8.41
CA LEU A 166 -2.39 -6.18 8.99
C LEU A 166 -3.71 -6.83 8.59
N LEU A 167 -4.82 -6.07 8.67
CA LEU A 167 -6.14 -6.59 8.29
C LEU A 167 -6.22 -6.92 6.80
N ARG A 168 -5.55 -6.16 5.92
CA ARG A 168 -5.48 -6.48 4.48
C ARG A 168 -4.66 -7.72 4.19
N LEU A 169 -3.57 -7.98 4.92
CA LEU A 169 -2.82 -9.24 4.80
C LEU A 169 -3.68 -10.46 5.16
N ILE A 170 -4.58 -10.30 6.13
CA ILE A 170 -5.49 -11.36 6.59
C ILE A 170 -6.67 -11.56 5.63
N SER A 171 -7.22 -10.47 5.07
CA SER A 171 -8.51 -10.53 4.37
C SER A 171 -8.45 -10.36 2.84
N CYS A 172 -7.44 -9.68 2.30
CA CYS A 172 -7.38 -9.32 0.87
C CYS A 172 -6.47 -10.22 0.04
N VAL A 173 -5.85 -11.23 0.65
CA VAL A 173 -5.02 -12.20 -0.07
C VAL A 173 -5.93 -13.22 -0.76
N GLU A 174 -5.76 -13.35 -2.07
CA GLU A 174 -6.44 -14.34 -2.89
C GLU A 174 -5.41 -14.97 -3.87
N PRO A 175 -5.59 -16.24 -4.28
CA PRO A 175 -6.71 -17.13 -3.96
C PRO A 175 -6.63 -17.70 -2.54
N ALA A 176 -7.72 -18.29 -2.06
CA ALA A 176 -7.85 -18.86 -0.71
C ALA A 176 -6.69 -19.77 -0.22
N PRO A 177 -6.04 -20.63 -1.05
CA PRO A 177 -4.86 -21.39 -0.62
C PRO A 177 -3.67 -20.49 -0.24
N LEU A 178 -3.41 -19.44 -1.01
CA LEU A 178 -2.36 -18.48 -0.71
C LEU A 178 -2.69 -17.69 0.57
N ARG A 179 -3.97 -17.36 0.78
CA ARG A 179 -4.42 -16.75 2.03
C ARG A 179 -4.12 -17.65 3.22
N GLN A 180 -4.42 -18.94 3.13
CA GLN A 180 -4.13 -19.90 4.20
C GLN A 180 -2.63 -19.95 4.52
N GLU A 181 -1.77 -19.92 3.50
CA GLU A 181 -0.32 -19.83 3.71
C GLU A 181 0.10 -18.53 4.43
N VAL A 182 -0.53 -17.39 4.10
CA VAL A 182 -0.29 -16.12 4.78
C VAL A 182 -0.74 -16.18 6.22
N LEU A 183 -1.93 -16.72 6.52
CA LEU A 183 -2.41 -16.88 7.89
C LEU A 183 -1.48 -17.79 8.72
N ASN A 184 -0.99 -18.88 8.13
CA ASN A 184 0.00 -19.74 8.76
C ASN A 184 1.31 -19.00 9.06
N TRP A 185 1.82 -18.22 8.09
CA TRP A 185 3.00 -17.39 8.31
C TRP A 185 2.80 -16.34 9.41
N LEU A 186 1.65 -15.66 9.46
CA LEU A 186 1.33 -14.71 10.53
C LEU A 186 1.25 -15.40 11.91
N ASN A 187 0.80 -16.66 11.95
CA ASN A 187 0.80 -17.47 13.16
C ASN A 187 2.22 -17.87 13.60
N GLU A 188 3.08 -18.25 12.65
CA GLU A 188 4.51 -18.53 12.90
C GLU A 188 5.23 -17.30 13.47
N GLU A 189 4.91 -16.11 12.97
CA GLU A 189 5.37 -14.80 13.47
C GLU A 189 4.74 -14.39 14.81
N ARG A 190 3.88 -15.25 15.38
CA ARG A 190 3.18 -15.06 16.67
C ARG A 190 2.39 -13.76 16.75
N LEU A 191 1.71 -13.38 15.65
CA LEU A 191 1.01 -12.11 15.54
C LEU A 191 0.06 -11.85 16.72
N ILE A 192 -0.78 -12.83 17.08
CA ILE A 192 -1.78 -12.70 18.15
C ILE A 192 -1.12 -12.49 19.51
N GLN A 193 -0.08 -13.26 19.83
CA GLN A 193 0.64 -13.17 21.10
C GLN A 193 1.33 -11.80 21.21
N ARG A 194 1.97 -11.34 20.14
CA ARG A 194 2.66 -10.05 20.10
C ARG A 194 1.69 -8.86 20.23
N LEU A 195 0.53 -8.93 19.57
CA LEU A 195 -0.54 -7.94 19.78
C LEU A 195 -1.04 -7.95 21.23
N THR A 196 -1.15 -9.13 21.83
CA THR A 196 -1.55 -9.27 23.24
C THR A 196 -0.52 -8.67 24.20
N GLU A 197 0.77 -8.88 23.95
CA GLU A 197 1.86 -8.28 24.74
C GLU A 197 1.83 -6.75 24.69
N LEU A 198 1.50 -6.16 23.53
CA LEU A 198 1.37 -4.70 23.38
C LEU A 198 0.26 -4.10 24.25
N MET A 199 -0.77 -4.87 24.61
CA MET A 199 -1.81 -4.41 25.53
C MET A 199 -1.33 -4.30 26.99
N HIS A 200 -0.25 -4.98 27.37
CA HIS A 200 0.23 -5.03 28.75
C HIS A 200 1.23 -3.92 29.09
N THR A 201 1.78 -3.21 28.11
CA THR A 201 2.83 -2.21 28.32
C THR A 201 2.21 -0.89 28.80
N GLY A 202 2.15 -0.68 30.12
CA GLY A 202 1.52 0.48 30.80
C GLY A 202 2.16 1.86 30.58
N ARG A 203 2.55 2.22 29.35
CA ARG A 203 3.13 3.53 29.01
C ARG A 203 2.55 4.20 27.76
N ASP A 204 1.77 3.52 26.94
CA ASP A 204 1.23 4.08 25.69
C ASP A 204 -0.23 3.61 25.45
N GLU A 205 -1.18 4.47 25.82
CA GLU A 205 -2.62 4.18 25.72
C GLU A 205 -3.08 4.01 24.27
N GLU A 206 -2.48 4.75 23.33
CA GLU A 206 -2.85 4.70 21.90
C GLU A 206 -2.42 3.37 21.29
N ARG A 207 -1.18 2.93 21.55
CA ARG A 207 -0.72 1.62 21.10
C ARG A 207 -1.55 0.48 21.69
N GLN A 208 -1.92 0.57 22.98
CA GLN A 208 -2.78 -0.43 23.61
C GLN A 208 -4.17 -0.49 22.96
N SER A 209 -4.78 0.68 22.73
CA SER A 209 -6.07 0.80 22.06
C SER A 209 -6.02 0.22 20.65
N ASN A 210 -5.01 0.59 19.86
CA ASN A 210 -4.83 0.10 18.49
C ASN A 210 -4.57 -1.41 18.45
N ALA A 211 -3.75 -1.95 19.35
CA ALA A 211 -3.52 -3.39 19.46
C ALA A 211 -4.80 -4.15 19.84
N SER A 212 -5.54 -3.68 20.84
CA SER A 212 -6.82 -4.27 21.26
C SER A 212 -7.86 -4.23 20.13
N GLN A 213 -7.97 -3.10 19.43
CA GLN A 213 -8.90 -2.95 18.31
C GLN A 213 -8.52 -3.88 17.16
N THR A 214 -7.22 -3.97 16.84
CA THR A 214 -6.71 -4.90 15.82
C THR A 214 -7.10 -6.34 16.14
N LEU A 215 -6.93 -6.79 17.39
CA LEU A 215 -7.34 -8.14 17.81
C LEU A 215 -8.85 -8.37 17.64
N CYS A 216 -9.68 -7.41 18.06
CA CYS A 216 -11.14 -7.47 17.86
C CYS A 216 -11.50 -7.59 16.37
N ASP A 217 -10.82 -6.84 15.51
CA ASP A 217 -11.05 -6.87 14.07
C ASP A 217 -10.59 -8.19 13.43
N ILE A 218 -9.47 -8.76 13.88
CA ILE A 218 -9.03 -10.09 13.46
C ILE A 218 -10.08 -11.14 13.84
N ILE A 219 -10.58 -11.15 15.09
CA ILE A 219 -11.61 -12.11 15.53
C ILE A 219 -12.85 -12.00 14.64
N ARG A 220 -13.32 -10.78 14.38
CA ARG A 220 -14.49 -10.52 13.53
C ARG A 220 -14.27 -11.05 12.11
N LEU A 221 -13.17 -10.66 11.47
CA LEU A 221 -12.86 -11.05 10.10
C LEU A 221 -12.69 -12.56 9.95
N SER A 222 -11.95 -13.20 10.86
CA SER A 222 -11.72 -14.64 10.83
C SER A 222 -13.03 -15.43 10.99
N ARG A 223 -13.94 -14.99 11.87
CA ARG A 223 -15.27 -15.62 12.02
C ARG A 223 -16.16 -15.41 10.81
N ASP A 224 -16.15 -14.20 10.25
CA ASP A 224 -16.91 -13.90 9.03
C ASP A 224 -16.44 -14.75 7.84
N GLN A 225 -15.12 -14.99 7.74
CA GLN A 225 -14.54 -15.88 6.73
C GLN A 225 -14.91 -17.36 6.99
N ALA A 226 -14.78 -17.84 8.22
CA ALA A 226 -15.12 -19.22 8.58
C ALA A 226 -16.59 -19.57 8.25
N ASN A 227 -17.52 -18.62 8.45
CA ASN A 227 -18.93 -18.79 8.11
C ASN A 227 -19.20 -18.89 6.59
N GLN A 228 -18.28 -18.39 5.76
CA GLN A 228 -18.41 -18.39 4.29
C GLN A 228 -17.67 -19.57 3.64
N MET A 229 -16.84 -20.30 4.40
CA MET A 229 -16.01 -21.37 3.88
C MET A 229 -16.74 -22.73 3.85
N PRO A 230 -16.51 -23.56 2.81
CA PRO A 230 -16.93 -24.96 2.81
C PRO A 230 -16.24 -25.75 3.93
N GLU A 231 -16.93 -26.75 4.52
CA GLU A 231 -16.42 -27.61 5.61
C GLU A 231 -15.08 -28.33 5.33
N ALA A 232 -14.61 -28.35 4.08
CA ALA A 232 -13.39 -29.02 3.66
C ALA A 232 -12.11 -28.16 3.75
N MET A 233 -12.21 -26.88 4.14
CA MET A 233 -11.05 -26.00 4.28
C MET A 233 -10.40 -26.11 5.66
N GLU A 234 -9.09 -25.94 5.72
CA GLU A 234 -8.36 -25.87 6.99
C GLU A 234 -8.88 -24.69 7.84
N PRO A 235 -8.93 -24.84 9.18
CA PRO A 235 -9.36 -23.77 10.06
C PRO A 235 -8.37 -22.60 10.04
N ASP A 236 -8.87 -21.40 10.31
CA ASP A 236 -8.03 -20.21 10.46
C ASP A 236 -7.09 -20.39 11.67
N PRO A 237 -5.75 -20.42 11.46
CA PRO A 237 -4.79 -20.65 12.53
C PRO A 237 -4.74 -19.49 13.54
N LEU A 238 -5.04 -18.26 13.11
CA LEU A 238 -5.08 -17.11 14.00
C LEU A 238 -6.31 -17.18 14.91
N LEU A 239 -7.46 -17.58 14.36
CA LEU A 239 -8.68 -17.78 15.15
C LEU A 239 -8.50 -18.90 16.17
N ALA A 240 -7.85 -20.00 15.80
CA ALA A 240 -7.56 -21.10 16.71
C ALA A 240 -6.71 -20.66 17.92
N VAL A 241 -5.75 -19.76 17.72
CA VAL A 241 -4.93 -19.18 18.82
C VAL A 241 -5.75 -18.21 19.68
N LEU A 242 -6.67 -17.46 19.07
CA LEU A 242 -7.55 -16.53 19.80
C LEU A 242 -8.58 -17.26 20.68
N GLU A 243 -8.93 -18.50 20.34
CA GLU A 243 -9.91 -19.33 21.05
C GLU A 243 -9.30 -20.30 22.07
N SER A 244 -7.96 -20.41 22.14
CA SER A 244 -7.21 -21.24 23.08
C SER A 244 -6.87 -20.52 24.39
#